data_AF-Q98PB3-F1
#
_entry.id   AF-Q98PB3-F1
#
_cell.length_a   1.000
_cell.length_b   1.000
_cell.length_c   1.000
_cell.angle_alpha   90.00
_cell.angle_beta   90.00
_cell.angle_gamma   90.00
#
_symmetry.space_group_name_H-M   'P 1'
#
loop_
_entity.id
_entity.type
_entity.pdbx_description
1 polymer ?
#
loop_
_entity_poly.entity_id
_entity_poly.type
_entity_poly.pdbx_seq_one_letter_code
_entity_poly.pdbx_strand_id
1 'polypeptide(L)' 'MKRRAQNPFPGVTCVYDRHGKARWRFRMKGKASAYIPGEYGSEEFRAAYMLAAKGDPAETSGRHHDHGTFG' A
#
# COMPACT_ATOMS: atom_id res chain seq x y z
N MET A 1 6.91 3.99 29.34
CA MET A 1 6.77 3.42 27.97
C MET A 1 6.52 4.57 27.00
N LYS A 2 7.49 4.92 26.14
CA LYS A 2 7.27 5.90 25.06
C LYS A 2 6.11 5.38 24.21
N ARG A 3 4.95 6.05 24.24
CA ARG A 3 3.85 5.79 23.30
C ARG A 3 4.49 5.94 21.93
N ARG A 4 4.76 4.81 21.25
CA ARG A 4 5.37 4.81 19.93
C ARG A 4 4.54 5.78 19.10
N ALA A 5 5.19 6.82 18.57
CA ALA A 5 4.55 7.84 17.75
C ALA A 5 3.54 7.13 16.86
N GLN A 6 2.27 7.40 17.13
CA GLN A 6 1.16 6.57 16.69
C GLN A 6 1.17 6.68 15.18
N ASN A 7 1.69 5.64 14.51
CA ASN A 7 1.88 5.67 13.07
C ASN A 7 0.52 6.07 12.48
N PRO A 8 0.38 7.26 11.87
CA PRO A 8 -0.94 7.79 11.53
C PRO A 8 -1.68 6.88 10.53
N PHE A 9 -0.91 6.00 9.87
CA PHE A 9 -1.36 5.00 8.92
C PHE A 9 -0.98 3.59 9.42
N PRO A 10 -1.78 2.97 10.32
CA PRO A 10 -1.57 1.58 10.73
C PRO A 10 -1.72 0.63 9.54
N GLY A 11 -0.84 -0.38 9.45
CA GLY A 11 -0.88 -1.39 8.39
C GLY A 11 -0.24 -0.96 7.06
N VAL A 12 0.29 0.26 6.95
CA VAL A 12 1.10 0.67 5.80
C VAL A 12 2.57 0.30 6.03
N THR A 13 3.17 -0.38 5.07
CA THR A 13 4.59 -0.73 5.03
C THR A 13 5.26 -0.10 3.81
N CYS A 14 6.46 0.46 3.99
CA CYS A 14 7.29 0.95 2.89
C CYS A 14 8.08 -0.19 2.26
N VAL A 15 8.06 -0.28 0.93
CA VAL A 15 8.90 -1.19 0.16
C VAL A 15 9.64 -0.38 -0.88
N TYR A 16 10.96 -0.42 -0.86
CA TYR A 16 11.77 0.20 -1.90
C TYR A 16 11.98 -0.81 -3.04
N ASP A 17 11.72 -0.38 -4.27
CA ASP A 17 12.03 -1.16 -5.45
C ASP A 17 13.55 -1.18 -5.72
N ARG A 18 14.02 -2.03 -6.63
CA ARG A 18 15.44 -2.15 -7.02
C ARG A 18 16.02 -0.83 -7.54
N HIS A 19 15.15 0.05 -8.02
CA HIS A 19 15.49 1.40 -8.52
C HIS A 19 15.41 2.50 -7.45
N GLY A 20 15.20 2.16 -6.17
CA GLY A 20 15.08 3.14 -5.08
C GLY A 20 13.71 3.82 -4.99
N LYS A 21 12.72 3.40 -5.79
CA LYS A 21 11.37 3.96 -5.74
C LYS A 21 10.62 3.43 -4.52
N ALA A 22 10.19 4.34 -3.64
CA ALA A 22 9.33 3.99 -2.50
C ALA A 22 7.93 3.60 -2.99
N ARG A 23 7.49 2.40 -2.63
CA ARG A 23 6.14 1.88 -2.87
C ARG A 23 5.51 1.54 -1.54
N TRP A 24 4.33 2.07 -1.30
CA TRP A 24 3.62 1.81 -0.05
C TRP A 24 2.64 0.67 -0.24
N ARG A 25 2.64 -0.27 0.70
CA ARG A 25 1.71 -1.39 0.72
C ARG A 25 0.90 -1.37 2.00
N PHE A 26 -0.42 -1.31 1.85
CA PHE A 26 -1.36 -1.51 2.94
C PHE A 26 -1.67 -2.99 3.11
N ARG A 27 -1.43 -3.51 4.31
CA ARG A 27 -1.79 -4.88 4.70
C ARG A 27 -2.31 -4.85 6.13
N MET A 28 -3.57 -5.23 6.30
CA MET A 28 -4.19 -5.36 7.61
C MET A 28 -5.01 -6.65 7.67
N LYS A 29 -4.95 -7.36 8.79
CA LYS A 29 -5.72 -8.59 8.99
C LYS A 29 -7.22 -8.25 8.96
N GLY A 30 -7.96 -8.87 8.04
CA GLY A 30 -9.38 -8.59 7.81
C GLY A 30 -9.69 -7.47 6.81
N LYS A 31 -8.68 -6.92 6.11
CA LYS A 31 -8.89 -5.95 5.02
C LYS A 31 -8.15 -6.34 3.74
N ALA A 32 -8.60 -5.83 2.61
CA ALA A 32 -7.96 -6.03 1.31
C ALA A 32 -6.54 -5.44 1.34
N SER A 33 -5.57 -6.20 0.82
CA SER A 33 -4.21 -5.69 0.63
C SER A 33 -4.21 -4.77 -0.59
N ALA A 34 -3.69 -3.55 -0.43
CA ALA A 34 -3.68 -2.55 -1.50
C ALA A 34 -2.31 -1.90 -1.62
N TYR A 35 -1.97 -1.46 -2.83
CA TYR A 35 -0.81 -0.61 -3.05
C TYR A 35 -1.24 0.84 -3.01
N ILE A 36 -0.52 1.65 -2.24
CA ILE A 36 -0.77 3.06 -2.08
C ILE A 36 0.29 3.79 -2.94
N PRO A 37 -0.12 4.41 -4.06
CA PRO A 37 0.77 5.28 -4.82
C PRO A 37 1.00 6.60 -4.08
N GLY A 38 2.07 7.30 -4.47
CA GLY A 38 2.42 8.61 -3.93
C GLY A 38 3.45 8.56 -2.79
N GLU A 39 3.94 9.74 -2.41
CA GLU A 39 4.87 9.91 -1.30
C GLU A 39 4.17 9.83 0.06
N TYR A 40 4.92 9.47 1.10
CA TYR A 40 4.36 9.33 2.45
C TYR A 40 3.79 10.66 2.95
N GLY A 41 2.50 10.66 3.26
CA GLY A 41 1.84 11.85 3.81
C GLY A 41 1.36 12.86 2.78
N SER A 42 1.60 12.63 1.47
CA SER A 42 0.99 13.40 0.38
C SER A 42 -0.51 13.15 0.30
N GLU A 43 -1.24 14.04 -0.38
CA GLU A 43 -2.69 13.95 -0.54
C GLU A 43 -3.10 12.68 -1.30
N GLU A 44 -2.36 12.32 -2.36
CA GLU A 44 -2.57 11.08 -3.12
C GLU A 44 -2.45 9.83 -2.22
N PHE A 45 -1.44 9.81 -1.36
CA PHE A 45 -1.23 8.72 -0.40
C PHE A 45 -2.39 8.62 0.59
N ARG A 46 -2.86 9.76 1.13
CA ARG A 46 -3.98 9.79 2.08
C ARG A 46 -5.27 9.32 1.41
N ALA A 47 -5.53 9.75 0.19
CA ALA A 47 -6.71 9.33 -0.58
C ALA A 47 -6.71 7.83 -0.83
N ALA A 48 -5.60 7.28 -1.34
CA ALA A 48 -5.46 5.85 -1.59
C ALA A 48 -5.48 5.03 -0.28
N TYR A 49 -4.89 5.54 0.81
CA TYR A 49 -5.00 4.93 2.13
C TYR A 49 -6.45 4.88 2.63
N MET A 50 -7.21 5.97 2.49
CA MET A 50 -8.61 6.01 2.89
C MET A 50 -9.47 5.02 2.09
N LEU A 51 -9.23 4.87 0.79
CA LEU A 51 -9.91 3.88 -0.06
C LEU A 51 -9.58 2.44 0.37
N ALA A 52 -8.29 2.15 0.55
CA ALA A 52 -7.83 0.85 1.05
C ALA A 52 -8.37 0.54 2.46
N ALA A 53 -8.44 1.55 3.33
CA ALA A 53 -8.97 1.41 4.68
C ALA A 53 -10.50 1.22 4.69
N LYS A 54 -11.23 1.82 3.74
CA LYS A 54 -12.67 1.59 3.52
C LYS A 54 -12.97 0.20 2.95
N GLY A 55 -11.98 -0.46 2.34
CA GLY A 55 -12.14 -1.78 1.72
C GLY A 55 -12.45 -1.72 0.24
N ASP A 56 -12.27 -0.56 -0.39
CA ASP A 56 -12.37 -0.35 -1.83
C ASP A 56 -10.94 -0.20 -2.35
N PRO A 57 -10.19 -1.31 -2.55
CA PRO A 57 -8.83 -1.23 -3.03
C PRO A 57 -8.89 -0.71 -4.47
N ALA A 58 -8.71 0.60 -4.63
CA ALA A 58 -8.49 1.20 -5.93
C ALA A 58 -7.45 0.35 -6.68
N GLU A 59 -7.83 -0.07 -7.88
CA GLU A 59 -7.33 -1.14 -8.73
C GLU A 59 -5.85 -1.00 -9.19
N THR A 60 -5.00 -0.33 -8.41
CA THR A 60 -3.65 0.05 -8.80
C THR A 60 -2.60 -0.95 -8.35
N SER A 61 -2.78 -2.22 -8.69
CA SER A 61 -1.63 -3.10 -8.83
C SER A 61 -1.80 -4.10 -9.96
N GLY A 62 -1.33 -3.67 -11.11
CA GLY A 62 -0.95 -4.54 -12.20
C GLY A 62 -2.12 -4.89 -13.09
N ARG A 63 -2.14 -4.28 -14.28
CA ARG A 63 -2.44 -5.04 -15.49
C ARG A 63 -1.95 -6.48 -15.30
N HIS A 64 -2.90 -7.40 -15.22
CA HIS A 64 -2.85 -8.75 -15.75
C HIS A 64 -1.48 -9.11 -16.36
N HIS A 65 -0.51 -9.49 -15.53
CA HIS A 65 0.62 -10.27 -16.01
C HIS A 65 0.21 -11.72 -15.82
N ASP A 66 -0.47 -12.21 -16.84
CA ASP A 66 -0.54 -13.62 -17.16
C ASP A 66 0.91 -14.10 -17.29
N HIS A 67 1.44 -14.66 -16.21
CA HIS A 67 2.62 -15.50 -16.29
C HIS A 67 2.17 -16.95 -16.12
N GLY A 68 1.37 -17.40 -17.08
CA GLY A 68 1.34 -18.79 -17.47
C GLY A 68 2.69 -19.17 -18.08
N THR A 69 3.61 -19.63 -17.25
CA THR A 69 4.74 -20.45 -17.72
C THR A 69 4.94 -21.57 -16.70
N PHE A 70 4.09 -22.60 -16.83
CA PHE A 70 4.47 -24.00 -16.62
C PHE A 70 4.74 -24.51 -18.05
N GLY A 71 5.91 -25.06 -18.40
CA GLY A 71 6.62 -26.12 -17.69
C GLY A 71 6.40 -27.38 -18.51
#